data_AF-A0A4Q3AV16-F1
#
_entry.id   AF-A0A4Q3AV16-F1
#
_cell.length_a   1.000
_cell.length_b   1.000
_cell.length_c   1.000
_cell.angle_alpha   90.00
_cell.angle_beta   90.00
_cell.angle_gamma   90.00
#
_symmetry.space_group_name_H-M   'P 1'
#
loop_
_entity.id
_entity.type
_entity.pdbx_description
1 polymer ?
#
loop_
_entity_poly.entity_id
_entity_poly.type
_entity_poly.pdbx_seq_one_letter_code
_entity_poly.pdbx_strand_id
1 'polypeptide(L)'
;MMKKICSFIILLFITVVVHAQEPLYPYVFFDNSTMPGHYFFSEVKEVRPSGFTSIEKKLPVDESIYHSAPNSLHFSYKSNEDGLWTVNLFKQNIRGKDFFIEPKYLSLWVYNKSEKRNAALPQIGLMKTNSATSQFVAINTSKQNEWEQVIIPI
;
A
#
# COMPACT_ATOMS: atom_id res chain seq x y z
N MET A 1 -6.12 -20.47 57.43
CA MET A 1 -4.96 -20.36 56.52
C MET A 1 -5.22 -20.99 55.14
N MET A 2 -5.78 -22.21 55.05
CA MET A 2 -6.09 -22.92 53.78
C MET A 2 -7.01 -22.17 52.81
N LYS A 3 -8.02 -21.41 53.29
CA LYS A 3 -8.93 -20.63 52.41
C LYS A 3 -8.21 -19.52 51.63
N LYS A 4 -7.19 -18.88 52.23
CA LYS A 4 -6.39 -17.83 51.58
C LYS A 4 -5.46 -18.42 50.51
N ILE A 5 -4.95 -19.63 50.74
CA ILE A 5 -4.12 -20.37 49.78
C ILE A 5 -4.95 -20.84 48.58
N CYS A 6 -6.15 -21.38 48.81
CA CYS A 6 -7.08 -21.71 47.71
C CYS A 6 -7.46 -20.48 46.87
N SER A 7 -7.72 -19.33 47.50
CA SER A 7 -8.03 -18.09 46.77
C SER A 7 -6.86 -17.60 45.91
N PHE A 8 -5.62 -17.79 46.38
CA PHE A 8 -4.42 -17.40 45.63
C PHE A 8 -4.17 -18.31 44.43
N ILE A 9 -4.40 -19.62 44.59
CA ILE A 9 -4.28 -20.62 43.51
C ILE A 9 -5.32 -20.37 42.42
N ILE A 10 -6.57 -20.07 42.79
CA ILE A 10 -7.63 -19.73 41.83
C ILE A 10 -7.27 -18.47 41.03
N LEU A 11 -6.70 -17.45 41.67
CA LEU A 11 -6.27 -16.23 40.98
C LEU A 11 -5.12 -16.50 39.99
N LEU A 12 -4.22 -17.43 40.33
CA LEU A 12 -3.09 -17.84 39.48
C LEU A 12 -3.54 -18.65 38.25
N PHE A 13 -4.62 -19.42 38.35
CA PHE A 13 -5.16 -20.17 37.20
C PHE A 13 -5.96 -19.28 36.23
N ILE A 14 -6.52 -18.15 36.69
CA ILE A 14 -7.27 -17.22 35.84
C ILE A 14 -6.34 -16.47 34.86
N THR A 15 -5.07 -16.22 35.22
CA THR A 15 -4.11 -15.54 34.33
C THR A 15 -3.60 -16.41 33.17
N VAL A 16 -3.76 -17.73 33.25
CA VAL A 16 -3.29 -18.69 32.22
C VAL A 16 -4.19 -18.66 30.97
N VAL A 17 -5.38 -18.05 31.03
CA VAL A 17 -6.34 -17.99 29.91
C VAL A 17 -6.09 -16.79 28.98
N VAL A 18 -5.10 -15.94 29.28
CA VAL A 18 -4.72 -14.84 28.38
C VAL A 18 -3.82 -15.38 27.27
N HIS A 19 -4.44 -15.85 26.19
CA HIS A 19 -3.72 -16.12 24.95
C HIS A 19 -3.29 -14.81 24.31
N ALA A 20 -2.01 -14.68 24.00
CA ALA A 20 -1.51 -13.62 23.13
C ALA A 20 -2.00 -13.91 21.70
N GLN A 21 -3.21 -13.44 21.37
CA GLN A 21 -3.75 -13.54 20.02
C GLN A 21 -3.12 -12.45 19.14
N GLU A 22 -2.66 -12.84 17.96
CA GLU A 22 -2.16 -11.88 16.97
C GLU A 22 -3.28 -10.91 16.58
N PRO A 23 -3.02 -9.59 16.57
CA PRO A 23 -4.02 -8.62 16.15
C PRO A 23 -4.27 -8.71 14.64
N LEU A 24 -5.47 -8.31 14.21
CA LEU A 24 -5.77 -8.19 12.77
C LEU A 24 -5.04 -6.97 12.18
N TYR A 25 -4.29 -7.20 11.11
CA TYR A 25 -3.58 -6.15 10.38
C TYR A 25 -4.36 -5.64 9.17
N PRO A 26 -4.26 -4.36 8.80
CA PRO A 26 -4.69 -3.91 7.48
C PRO A 26 -3.77 -4.50 6.39
N TYR A 27 -4.34 -4.75 5.22
CA TYR A 27 -3.57 -5.21 4.05
C TYR A 27 -2.93 -4.01 3.35
N VAL A 28 -1.65 -3.73 3.65
CA VAL A 28 -0.95 -2.54 3.18
C VAL A 28 0.06 -2.88 2.08
N PHE A 29 -0.05 -2.21 0.93
CA PHE A 29 0.92 -2.28 -0.17
C PHE A 29 2.07 -1.29 -0.01
N PHE A 30 1.77 -0.09 0.47
CA PHE A 30 2.74 0.96 0.75
C PHE A 30 2.22 1.84 1.89
N ASP A 31 3.13 2.20 2.79
CA ASP A 31 2.94 3.16 3.89
C ASP A 31 4.10 4.14 3.79
N ASN A 32 5.30 3.62 4.03
CA ASN A 32 6.56 4.32 3.89
C ASN A 32 7.64 3.34 3.41
N SER A 33 8.65 3.88 2.70
CA SER A 33 9.91 3.19 2.43
C SER A 33 10.87 3.38 3.61
N THR A 34 11.55 2.31 4.02
CA THR A 34 12.66 2.39 4.98
C THR A 34 13.96 2.86 4.34
N MET A 35 14.04 2.81 3.00
CA MET A 35 15.23 3.16 2.23
C MET A 35 14.95 4.36 1.32
N PRO A 36 15.91 5.30 1.18
CA PRO A 36 15.79 6.39 0.24
C PRO A 36 15.98 5.90 -1.21
N GLY A 37 15.71 6.79 -2.17
CA GLY A 37 15.93 6.53 -3.59
C GLY A 37 14.76 5.82 -4.24
N HIS A 38 14.61 4.51 -4.03
CA HIS A 38 13.56 3.72 -4.69
C HIS A 38 12.92 2.65 -3.80
N TYR A 39 11.67 2.30 -4.09
CA TYR A 39 10.92 1.35 -3.30
C TYR A 39 11.17 -0.09 -3.76
N PHE A 40 11.77 -0.90 -2.89
CA PHE A 40 12.19 -2.27 -3.22
C PHE A 40 11.02 -3.16 -3.69
N PHE A 41 9.86 -3.05 -3.04
CA PHE A 41 8.65 -3.84 -3.34
C PHE A 41 7.81 -3.21 -4.48
N SER A 42 8.47 -2.61 -5.46
CA SER A 42 7.85 -2.15 -6.70
C SER A 42 8.50 -2.80 -7.93
N GLU A 43 7.88 -2.70 -9.09
CA GLU A 43 8.48 -3.01 -10.37
C GLU A 43 7.87 -2.08 -11.43
N VAL A 44 8.71 -1.51 -12.28
CA VAL A 44 8.32 -0.66 -13.40
C VAL A 44 8.77 -1.33 -14.70
N LYS A 45 7.83 -1.46 -15.64
CA LYS A 45 8.10 -1.91 -17.01
C LYS A 45 7.57 -0.87 -17.98
N GLU A 46 8.33 -0.59 -19.03
CA GLU A 46 7.95 0.35 -20.08
C GLU A 46 8.27 -0.21 -21.46
N VAL A 47 7.45 0.20 -22.43
CA VAL A 47 7.55 -0.08 -23.85
C VAL A 47 7.37 1.25 -24.57
N ARG A 48 8.38 1.63 -25.34
CA ARG A 48 8.38 2.87 -26.13
C ARG A 48 7.23 2.86 -27.16
N PRO A 49 6.66 4.02 -27.50
CA PRO A 49 7.09 5.38 -27.14
C PRO A 49 6.63 5.88 -25.76
N SER A 50 5.89 5.09 -24.99
CA SER A 50 5.58 5.43 -23.59
C SER A 50 6.83 5.33 -22.70
N GLY A 51 6.80 6.01 -21.56
CA GLY A 51 7.91 5.98 -20.61
C GLY A 51 7.49 6.28 -19.18
N PHE A 52 8.30 5.82 -18.24
CA PHE A 52 8.10 5.98 -16.81
C PHE A 52 9.43 6.32 -16.11
N THR A 53 9.45 7.37 -15.30
CA THR A 53 10.62 7.75 -14.51
C THR A 53 10.83 6.72 -13.39
N SER A 54 11.83 5.86 -13.54
CA SER A 54 12.17 4.82 -12.55
C SER A 54 13.67 4.83 -12.23
N ILE A 55 14.02 4.28 -11.07
CA ILE A 55 15.40 4.02 -10.65
C ILE A 55 15.55 2.50 -10.58
N GLU A 56 16.44 1.91 -11.36
CA GLU A 56 16.64 0.45 -11.39
C GLU A 56 15.36 -0.37 -11.62
N LYS A 57 14.44 0.15 -12.45
CA LYS A 57 13.10 -0.44 -12.71
C LYS A 57 12.21 -0.51 -11.46
N LYS A 58 12.41 0.42 -10.51
CA LYS A 58 11.64 0.60 -9.28
C LYS A 58 11.05 2.01 -9.23
N LEU A 59 9.96 2.16 -8.48
CA LEU A 59 9.37 3.46 -8.20
C LEU A 59 10.30 4.31 -7.33
N PRO A 60 10.57 5.57 -7.71
CA PRO A 60 11.29 6.49 -6.84
C PRO A 60 10.51 6.81 -5.57
N VAL A 61 11.23 7.05 -4.48
CA VAL A 61 10.70 7.50 -3.19
C VAL A 61 10.88 9.02 -3.08
N ASP A 62 9.81 9.73 -2.72
CA ASP A 62 9.80 11.18 -2.50
C ASP A 62 9.77 11.47 -1.00
N GLU A 63 10.84 12.08 -0.48
CA GLU A 63 10.98 12.46 0.93
C GLU A 63 10.56 13.91 1.19
N SER A 64 10.18 14.65 0.13
CA SER A 64 9.78 16.06 0.21
C SER A 64 8.27 16.25 0.27
N ILE A 65 7.52 15.40 -0.43
CA ILE A 65 6.06 15.46 -0.52
C ILE A 65 5.50 14.11 -0.10
N TYR A 66 4.81 14.10 1.04
CA TYR A 66 4.21 12.89 1.61
C TYR A 66 2.93 13.23 2.37
N HIS A 67 2.05 12.23 2.49
CA HIS A 67 0.88 12.31 3.35
C HIS A 67 1.24 11.85 4.76
N SER A 68 1.76 10.63 4.86
CA SER A 68 2.31 10.06 6.09
C SER A 68 3.82 10.20 6.02
N ALA A 69 4.43 10.85 7.01
CA ALA A 69 5.90 10.94 7.07
C ALA A 69 6.54 9.55 7.22
N PRO A 70 7.77 9.32 6.73
CA PRO A 70 8.66 10.31 6.09
C PRO A 70 8.58 10.43 4.56
N ASN A 71 7.85 9.58 3.83
CA ASN A 71 7.94 9.60 2.37
C ASN A 71 6.68 9.12 1.62
N SER A 72 6.69 9.31 0.31
CA SER A 72 5.69 8.77 -0.62
C SER A 72 6.34 8.16 -1.86
N LEU A 73 5.53 7.58 -2.75
CA LEU A 73 5.99 7.07 -4.04
C LEU A 73 5.80 8.13 -5.12
N HIS A 74 6.86 8.43 -5.86
CA HIS A 74 6.82 9.37 -6.97
C HIS A 74 6.41 8.69 -8.26
N PHE A 75 5.30 9.16 -8.86
CA PHE A 75 4.83 8.69 -10.17
C PHE A 75 5.00 9.79 -11.20
N SER A 76 5.90 9.56 -12.16
CA SER A 76 6.11 10.42 -13.32
C SER A 76 6.17 9.55 -14.56
N TYR A 77 5.24 9.78 -15.49
CA TYR A 77 5.05 8.95 -16.68
C TYR A 77 4.59 9.78 -17.86
N LYS A 78 4.79 9.22 -19.06
CA LYS A 78 4.28 9.71 -20.32
C LYS A 78 3.64 8.56 -21.08
N SER A 79 2.33 8.64 -21.26
CA SER A 79 1.59 7.71 -22.10
C SER A 79 1.52 8.26 -23.53
N ASN A 80 1.92 7.45 -24.51
CA ASN A 80 1.79 7.74 -25.93
C ASN A 80 1.04 6.59 -26.61
N GLU A 81 0.45 6.86 -27.78
CA GLU A 81 -0.08 5.83 -28.67
C GLU A 81 1.01 4.79 -28.99
N ASP A 82 0.62 3.53 -29.12
CA ASP A 82 1.49 2.37 -29.36
C ASP A 82 2.58 2.09 -28.30
N GLY A 83 2.55 2.79 -27.17
CA GLY A 83 3.45 2.57 -26.04
C GLY A 83 2.70 2.02 -24.83
N LEU A 84 3.43 1.38 -23.92
CA LEU A 84 2.87 0.87 -22.67
C LEU A 84 3.81 1.16 -21.50
N TRP A 85 3.24 1.37 -20.33
CA TRP A 85 3.99 1.24 -19.08
C TRP A 85 3.11 0.51 -18.07
N THR A 86 3.74 -0.22 -17.15
CA THR A 86 3.06 -0.90 -16.06
C THR A 86 3.89 -0.73 -14.79
N VAL A 87 3.20 -0.57 -13.68
CA VAL A 87 3.80 -0.49 -12.35
C VAL A 87 3.12 -1.54 -11.49
N ASN A 88 3.92 -2.42 -10.91
CA ASN A 88 3.48 -3.37 -9.91
C ASN A 88 3.94 -2.90 -8.53
N LEU A 89 3.01 -2.86 -7.58
CA LEU A 89 3.28 -2.64 -6.17
C LEU A 89 2.99 -3.93 -5.41
N PHE A 90 4.00 -4.46 -4.74
CA PHE A 90 3.91 -5.72 -4.02
C PHE A 90 3.75 -5.46 -2.53
N LYS A 91 2.81 -6.16 -1.89
CA LYS A 91 2.76 -6.19 -0.42
C LYS A 91 4.05 -6.79 0.12
N GLN A 92 4.64 -6.13 1.11
CA GLN A 92 5.73 -6.72 1.89
C GLN A 92 5.22 -7.89 2.74
N ASN A 93 5.93 -9.02 2.67
CA ASN A 93 5.70 -10.15 3.56
C ASN A 93 6.50 -9.95 4.85
N ILE A 94 5.78 -9.72 5.96
CA ILE A 94 6.36 -9.53 7.29
C ILE A 94 6.02 -10.76 8.10
N ARG A 95 7.04 -11.42 8.68
CA ARG A 95 6.85 -12.59 9.54
C ARG A 95 6.00 -12.20 10.77
N GLY A 96 5.02 -13.03 11.10
CA GLY A 96 4.11 -12.78 12.23
C GLY A 96 3.05 -11.71 11.95
N LYS A 97 2.76 -11.45 10.66
CA LYS A 97 1.59 -10.72 10.20
C LYS A 97 0.81 -11.63 9.25
N ASP A 98 0.07 -12.55 9.83
CA ASP A 98 -0.63 -13.62 9.16
C ASP A 98 -2.16 -13.40 9.17
N PHE A 99 -2.68 -12.64 10.14
CA PHE A 99 -4.11 -12.33 10.22
C PHE A 99 -4.42 -10.91 9.74
N PHE A 100 -5.33 -10.81 8.77
CA PHE A 100 -5.71 -9.54 8.15
C PHE A 100 -7.19 -9.25 8.33
N ILE A 101 -7.52 -7.96 8.41
CA ILE A 101 -8.89 -7.48 8.28
C ILE A 101 -9.35 -7.79 6.85
N GLU A 102 -10.55 -8.35 6.70
CA GLU A 102 -11.17 -8.56 5.38
C GLU A 102 -11.43 -7.20 4.72
N PRO A 103 -10.69 -6.84 3.65
CA PRO A 103 -10.79 -5.53 3.06
C PRO A 103 -12.05 -5.43 2.19
N LYS A 104 -12.75 -4.30 2.26
CA LYS A 104 -13.88 -3.95 1.38
C LYS A 104 -13.52 -2.93 0.31
N TYR A 105 -12.38 -2.27 0.50
CA TYR A 105 -11.91 -1.19 -0.36
C TYR A 105 -10.40 -1.24 -0.51
N LEU A 106 -9.92 -0.86 -1.69
CA LEU A 106 -8.58 -0.37 -1.92
C LEU A 106 -8.57 1.15 -1.69
N SER A 107 -7.79 1.59 -0.71
CA SER A 107 -7.64 3.01 -0.38
C SER A 107 -6.22 3.48 -0.70
N LEU A 108 -6.09 4.64 -1.32
CA LEU A 108 -4.82 5.30 -1.58
C LEU A 108 -4.95 6.81 -1.39
N TRP A 109 -3.87 7.44 -0.94
CA TRP A 109 -3.72 8.89 -0.95
C TRP A 109 -2.98 9.30 -2.22
N VAL A 110 -3.55 10.25 -2.97
CA VAL A 110 -2.99 10.74 -4.23
C VAL A 110 -2.74 12.22 -4.11
N TYR A 111 -1.53 12.64 -4.47
CA TYR A 111 -1.16 14.04 -4.63
C TYR A 111 -0.95 14.34 -6.11
N ASN A 112 -1.91 15.03 -6.72
CA ASN A 112 -1.85 15.34 -8.15
C ASN A 112 -1.16 16.68 -8.39
N LYS A 113 0.06 16.66 -8.94
CA LYS A 113 0.80 17.86 -9.35
C LYS A 113 0.38 18.42 -10.71
N SER A 114 -0.35 17.66 -11.52
CA SER A 114 -0.68 18.06 -12.89
C SER A 114 -1.63 19.26 -12.92
N GLU A 115 -1.25 20.31 -13.65
CA GLU A 115 -2.09 21.49 -13.92
C GLU A 115 -3.26 21.20 -14.87
N LYS A 116 -3.21 20.07 -15.57
CA LYS A 116 -4.29 19.68 -16.49
C LYS A 116 -5.46 19.13 -15.69
N ARG A 117 -6.60 19.83 -15.75
CA ARG A 117 -7.90 19.41 -15.18
C ARG A 117 -8.34 18.01 -15.62
N ASN A 118 -7.88 17.56 -16.80
CA ASN A 118 -8.06 16.21 -17.33
C ASN A 118 -6.71 15.46 -17.42
N ALA A 119 -5.93 15.46 -16.35
CA ALA A 119 -4.73 14.63 -16.28
C ALA A 119 -5.15 13.17 -16.55
N ALA A 120 -4.52 12.51 -17.52
CA ALA A 120 -4.76 11.10 -17.82
C ALA A 120 -4.15 10.25 -16.69
N LEU A 121 -4.87 10.17 -15.57
CA LEU A 121 -4.45 9.44 -14.39
C LEU A 121 -4.34 7.93 -14.69
N PRO A 122 -3.51 7.20 -13.94
CA PRO A 122 -3.36 5.76 -14.10
C PRO A 122 -4.68 5.01 -13.92
N GLN A 123 -4.79 3.87 -14.57
CA GLN A 123 -5.75 2.86 -14.16
C GLN A 123 -5.08 1.89 -13.18
N ILE A 124 -5.84 1.44 -12.18
CA ILE A 124 -5.34 0.55 -11.14
C ILE A 124 -6.17 -0.74 -11.14
N GLY A 125 -5.49 -1.87 -10.96
CA GLY A 125 -6.10 -3.18 -10.76
C GLY A 125 -5.34 -3.97 -9.71
N LEU A 126 -5.94 -5.04 -9.21
CA LEU A 126 -5.32 -5.96 -8.26
C LEU A 126 -4.78 -7.18 -9.00
N MET A 127 -3.51 -7.49 -8.76
CA MET A 127 -2.88 -8.70 -9.27
C MET A 127 -2.85 -9.77 -8.17
N LYS A 128 -3.39 -10.95 -8.49
CA LYS A 128 -3.34 -12.14 -7.63
C LYS A 128 -1.95 -12.77 -7.70
N THR A 129 -1.64 -13.65 -6.74
CA THR A 129 -0.36 -14.38 -6.66
C THR A 129 -0.09 -15.27 -7.88
N ASN A 130 -1.13 -15.72 -8.57
CA ASN A 130 -1.03 -16.47 -9.84
C ASN A 130 -0.94 -15.55 -11.08
N SER A 131 -0.63 -14.26 -10.89
CA SER A 131 -0.53 -13.23 -11.93
C SER A 131 -1.85 -12.88 -12.65
N ALA A 132 -2.99 -13.45 -12.24
CA ALA A 132 -4.28 -13.01 -12.75
C ALA A 132 -4.61 -11.61 -12.23
N THR A 133 -5.00 -10.70 -13.13
CA THR A 133 -5.31 -9.31 -12.78
C THR A 133 -6.81 -9.07 -12.80
N SER A 134 -7.31 -8.25 -11.87
CA SER A 134 -8.69 -7.76 -11.90
C SER A 134 -8.93 -6.84 -13.09
N GLN A 135 -10.18 -6.43 -13.28
CA GLN A 135 -10.47 -5.28 -14.14
C GLN A 135 -9.73 -4.03 -13.61
N PHE A 136 -9.18 -3.25 -14.53
CA PHE A 136 -8.57 -1.97 -14.23
C PHE A 136 -9.64 -0.89 -14.11
N VAL A 137 -9.51 -0.04 -13.08
CA VAL A 137 -10.40 1.08 -12.80
C VAL A 137 -9.62 2.37 -12.89
N ALA A 138 -10.17 3.38 -13.57
CA ALA A 138 -9.56 4.71 -13.63
C ALA A 138 -9.68 5.41 -12.27
N ILE A 139 -8.58 5.98 -11.78
CA ILE A 139 -8.62 6.86 -10.62
C ILE A 139 -8.90 8.29 -11.05
N ASN A 140 -9.60 9.05 -10.21
CA ASN A 140 -9.87 10.46 -10.42
C ASN A 140 -9.48 11.23 -9.16
N THR A 141 -8.93 12.42 -9.34
CA THR A 141 -8.75 13.40 -8.25
C THR A 141 -9.40 14.71 -8.67
N SER A 142 -10.08 15.36 -7.74
CA SER A 142 -10.69 16.68 -7.92
C SER A 142 -9.75 17.82 -7.54
N LYS A 143 -8.78 17.53 -6.66
CA LYS A 143 -7.84 18.51 -6.12
C LYS A 143 -6.49 18.45 -6.84
N GLN A 144 -5.86 19.61 -6.96
CA GLN A 144 -4.49 19.77 -7.43
C GLN A 144 -3.63 20.26 -6.27
N ASN A 145 -2.38 19.77 -6.20
CA ASN A 145 -1.40 20.17 -5.18
C ASN A 145 -1.88 19.95 -3.73
N GLU A 146 -2.82 19.03 -3.54
CA GLU A 146 -3.34 18.59 -2.26
C GLU A 146 -3.46 17.06 -2.25
N TRP A 147 -3.37 16.47 -1.06
CA TRP A 147 -3.65 15.06 -0.86
C TRP A 147 -5.16 14.80 -0.90
N GLU A 148 -5.57 13.86 -1.74
CA GLU A 148 -6.95 13.38 -1.84
C GLU A 148 -6.98 11.86 -1.67
N GLN A 149 -7.93 11.38 -0.87
CA GLN A 149 -8.12 9.95 -0.69
C GLN A 149 -8.98 9.41 -1.83
N VAL A 150 -8.47 8.41 -2.54
CA VAL A 150 -9.22 7.64 -3.53
C VAL A 150 -9.57 6.29 -2.91
N ILE A 151 -10.86 5.94 -2.95
CA ILE A 151 -11.41 4.71 -2.38
C ILE A 151 -12.08 3.93 -3.51
N ILE A 152 -11.63 2.69 -3.73
CA ILE A 152 -12.10 1.80 -4.80
C ILE A 152 -12.69 0.55 -4.15
N PRO A 153 -13.98 0.22 -4.33
CA PRO A 153 -14.55 -1.04 -3.87
C PRO A 153 -13.86 -2.26 -4.51
N ILE A 154 -13.67 -3.34 -3.74
CA ILE A 154 -13.02 -4.58 -4.19
C ILE A 154 -13.93 -5.80 -4.08
#